data_AF-A0A6A3KB69-F1
#
_entry.id   AF-A0A6A3KB69-F1
#
_cell.length_a   1.000
_cell.length_b   1.000
_cell.length_c   1.000
_cell.angle_alpha   90.00
_cell.angle_beta   90.00
_cell.angle_gamma   90.00
#
_symmetry.space_group_name_H-M   'P 1'
#
loop_
_entity.id
_entity.type
_entity.pdbx_description
1 polymer ?
#
loop_
_entity_poly.entity_id
_entity_poly.type
_entity_poly.pdbx_seq_one_letter_code
_entity_poly.pdbx_strand_id
1 'polypeptide(L)'
;MGVKQATNDERRALWETLLFRSKIGRLKRRDIKQAAADFGFGRSVLSRLWEREVRSMRDRVMAVVEARWNLRGRKKKDRAALCQKI
;
A
#
# COMPACT_ATOMS: atom_id res chain seq x y z
N MET A 1 5.70 -13.36 28.63
CA MET A 1 4.82 -12.29 28.12
C MET A 1 4.43 -12.63 26.68
N GLY A 2 3.28 -13.28 26.49
CA GLY A 2 2.82 -13.69 25.15
C GLY A 2 2.54 -12.46 24.28
N VAL A 3 3.16 -12.41 23.10
CA VAL A 3 2.94 -11.33 22.13
C VAL A 3 1.51 -11.51 21.62
N LYS A 4 0.55 -10.69 22.10
CA LYS A 4 -0.80 -10.65 21.53
C LYS A 4 -0.68 -10.40 20.03
N GLN A 5 -1.05 -11.39 19.23
CA GLN A 5 -1.09 -11.24 17.78
C GLN A 5 -2.37 -10.50 17.43
N ALA A 6 -2.24 -9.32 16.82
CA ALA A 6 -3.39 -8.57 16.32
C ALA A 6 -4.14 -9.41 15.28
N THR A 7 -5.45 -9.53 15.47
CA THR A 7 -6.41 -10.16 14.54
C THR A 7 -6.41 -9.38 13.23
N ASN A 8 -6.81 -10.00 12.11
CA ASN A 8 -6.82 -9.32 10.81
C ASN A 8 -7.67 -8.04 10.82
N ASP A 9 -8.81 -8.05 11.53
CA ASP A 9 -9.67 -6.87 11.65
C ASP A 9 -9.02 -5.76 12.48
N GLU A 10 -8.34 -6.12 13.58
CA GLU A 10 -7.57 -5.16 14.38
C GLU A 10 -6.43 -4.54 13.58
N ARG A 11 -5.73 -5.34 12.77
CA ARG A 11 -4.67 -4.84 11.86
C ARG A 11 -5.23 -3.84 10.85
N ARG A 12 -6.43 -4.11 10.32
CA ARG A 12 -7.11 -3.22 9.39
C ARG A 12 -7.49 -1.90 10.05
N ALA A 13 -8.14 -1.95 11.21
CA ALA A 13 -8.51 -0.74 11.97
C ALA A 13 -7.28 0.08 12.38
N LEU A 14 -6.22 -0.60 12.83
CA LEU A 14 -4.92 0.01 13.13
C LEU A 14 -4.36 0.73 11.90
N TRP A 15 -4.34 0.06 10.75
CA TRP A 15 -3.79 0.62 9.54
C TRP A 15 -4.57 1.83 9.04
N GLU A 16 -5.90 1.77 9.04
CA GLU A 16 -6.77 2.91 8.66
C GLU A 16 -6.54 4.11 9.58
N THR A 17 -6.42 3.86 10.88
CA THR A 17 -6.13 4.91 11.88
C THR A 17 -4.75 5.54 11.66
N LEU A 18 -3.73 4.73 11.38
CA LEU A 18 -2.39 5.22 11.09
C LEU A 18 -2.34 5.99 9.76
N LEU A 19 -3.05 5.52 8.74
CA LEU A 19 -3.14 6.20 7.44
C LEU A 19 -3.79 7.57 7.59
N PHE A 20 -4.88 7.67 8.36
CA PHE A 20 -5.56 8.93 8.64
C PHE A 20 -4.65 9.94 9.37
N ARG A 21 -3.79 9.46 10.27
CA ARG A 21 -2.81 10.28 10.99
C ARG A 21 -1.58 10.61 10.13
N SER A 22 -1.35 9.88 9.03
CA SER A 22 -0.20 10.11 8.16
C SER A 22 -0.39 11.34 7.28
N LYS A 23 0.69 12.09 7.03
CA LYS A 23 0.71 13.18 6.03
C LYS A 23 1.70 12.83 4.93
N ILE A 24 1.23 12.82 3.68
CA ILE A 24 2.06 12.53 2.49
C ILE A 24 2.79 11.18 2.63
N GLY A 25 2.09 10.16 3.13
CA GLY A 25 2.66 8.83 3.35
C GLY A 25 3.75 8.75 4.44
N ARG A 26 3.95 9.83 5.20
CA ARG A 26 4.85 9.86 6.36
C ARG A 26 4.05 9.85 7.65
N LEU A 27 4.44 8.95 8.54
CA LEU A 27 3.86 8.83 9.87
C LEU A 27 4.89 9.29 10.90
N LYS A 28 4.57 10.28 11.73
CA LYS A 28 5.54 10.77 12.72
C LYS A 28 5.69 9.74 13.84
N ARG A 29 6.89 9.70 14.42
CA ARG A 29 7.20 8.83 15.57
C ARG A 29 6.24 9.04 16.74
N ARG A 30 5.76 10.28 16.95
CA ARG A 30 4.77 10.62 17.98
C ARG A 30 3.44 9.93 17.72
N ASP A 31 2.98 9.91 16.47
CA ASP A 31 1.69 9.33 16.09
C ASP A 31 1.69 7.82 16.25
N ILE A 32 2.82 7.16 15.94
CA ILE A 32 3.05 5.73 16.23
C ILE A 32 3.02 5.48 17.73
N LYS A 33 3.66 6.34 18.53
CA LYS A 33 3.66 6.19 20.00
C LYS A 33 2.26 6.36 20.57
N GLN A 34 1.47 7.28 20.03
CA GLN A 34 0.10 7.52 20.45
C GLN A 34 -0.80 6.34 20.07
N ALA A 35 -0.74 5.87 18.82
CA ALA A 35 -1.47 4.67 18.40
C ALA A 35 -1.03 3.40 19.17
N ALA A 36 0.25 3.27 19.51
CA ALA A 36 0.72 2.17 20.35
C ALA A 36 0.06 2.18 21.73
N ALA A 37 -0.09 3.37 22.34
CA ALA A 37 -0.79 3.53 23.61
C ALA A 37 -2.31 3.28 23.45
N ASP A 38 -2.93 3.85 22.42
CA ASP A 38 -4.38 3.76 22.18
C ASP A 38 -4.84 2.31 21.98
N PHE A 39 -4.04 1.49 21.29
CA PHE A 39 -4.39 0.10 20.96
C PHE A 39 -3.67 -0.95 21.83
N GLY A 40 -2.82 -0.53 22.77
CA GLY A 40 -2.09 -1.45 23.65
C GLY A 40 -1.03 -2.33 22.96
N PHE A 41 -0.55 -1.94 21.79
CA PHE A 41 0.49 -2.66 21.05
C PHE A 41 1.88 -2.09 21.28
N GLY A 42 2.89 -2.94 21.21
CA GLY A 42 4.29 -2.50 21.20
C GLY A 42 4.57 -1.59 20.00
N ARG A 43 5.29 -0.49 20.22
CA ARG A 43 5.67 0.46 19.17
C ARG A 43 6.38 -0.21 17.98
N SER A 44 7.22 -1.21 18.25
CA SER A 44 7.94 -1.99 17.23
C SER A 44 6.99 -2.78 16.33
N VAL A 45 5.90 -3.31 16.90
CA VAL A 45 4.86 -4.04 16.15
C VAL A 45 4.16 -3.10 15.18
N LEU A 46 3.74 -1.93 15.63
CA LEU A 46 3.08 -0.94 14.76
C LEU A 46 4.01 -0.37 13.69
N SER A 47 5.29 -0.18 14.01
CA SER A 47 6.27 0.30 13.02
C SER A 47 6.46 -0.72 11.89
N ARG A 48 6.60 -2.01 12.24
CA ARG A 48 6.69 -3.11 11.26
C ARG A 48 5.41 -3.27 10.45
N LEU A 49 4.25 -3.15 11.10
CA LEU A 49 2.95 -3.18 10.41
C LEU A 49 2.86 -2.05 9.38
N TRP A 50 3.21 -0.82 9.77
CA TRP A 50 3.21 0.33 8.88
C TRP A 50 4.13 0.14 7.68
N GLU A 51 5.38 -0.27 7.89
CA GLU A 51 6.35 -0.51 6.80
C GLU A 51 5.88 -1.59 5.83
N ARG A 52 5.31 -2.68 6.36
CA ARG A 52 4.80 -3.79 5.54
C ARG A 52 3.62 -3.34 4.67
N GLU A 53 2.68 -2.61 5.23
CA GLU A 53 1.50 -2.16 4.50
C GLU A 53 1.82 -1.06 3.48
N VAL A 54 2.73 -0.12 3.80
CA VAL A 54 3.22 0.86 2.83
C VAL A 54 3.90 0.18 1.65
N ARG A 55 4.70 -0.87 1.91
CA ARG A 55 5.33 -1.67 0.84
C ARG A 55 4.29 -2.38 -0.02
N SER A 56 3.34 -3.07 0.61
CA SER A 56 2.23 -3.77 -0.07
C SER A 56 1.43 -2.84 -0.99
N MET A 57 1.06 -1.64 -0.52
CA MET A 57 0.39 -0.64 -1.36
C MET A 57 1.26 -0.18 -2.52
N ARG A 58 2.54 0.11 -2.28
CA ARG A 58 3.46 0.55 -3.33
C ARG A 58 3.58 -0.50 -4.43
N ASP A 59 3.72 -1.77 -4.06
CA ASP A 59 3.85 -2.88 -4.99
C ASP A 59 2.57 -3.04 -5.84
N ARG A 60 1.38 -2.92 -5.22
CA ARG A 60 0.10 -2.92 -5.93
C ARG A 60 -0.02 -1.76 -6.92
N VAL A 61 0.36 -0.55 -6.52
CA VAL A 61 0.33 0.62 -7.41
C VAL A 61 1.30 0.44 -8.58
N MET A 62 2.52 -0.06 -8.32
CA MET A 62 3.50 -0.36 -9.37
C MET A 62 2.98 -1.39 -10.37
N ALA A 63 2.39 -2.49 -9.89
CA ALA A 63 1.80 -3.52 -10.75
C ALA A 63 0.70 -2.94 -11.67
N VAL A 64 -0.14 -2.04 -11.16
CA VAL A 64 -1.18 -1.36 -11.97
C VAL A 64 -0.54 -0.43 -13.01
N VAL A 65 0.51 0.30 -12.65
CA VAL A 65 1.22 1.20 -13.56
C VAL A 65 1.90 0.39 -14.68
N GLU A 66 2.58 -0.69 -14.34
CA GLU A 66 3.21 -1.60 -15.32
C GLU A 66 2.17 -2.23 -16.24
N ALA A 67 1.04 -2.70 -15.70
CA ALA A 67 -0.06 -3.22 -16.51
C ALA A 67 -0.57 -2.17 -17.51
N ARG A 68 -0.78 -0.92 -17.08
CA ARG A 68 -1.18 0.18 -17.96
C ARG A 68 -0.11 0.52 -19.00
N TRP A 69 1.16 0.50 -18.61
CA TRP A 69 2.29 0.72 -19.52
C TRP A 69 2.32 -0.32 -20.63
N ASN A 70 2.20 -1.60 -20.26
CA ASN A 70 2.16 -2.72 -21.20
C ASN A 70 0.93 -2.66 -22.13
N LEU A 71 -0.22 -2.18 -21.64
CA LEU A 71 -1.41 -1.95 -22.48
C LEU A 71 -1.22 -0.81 -23.49
N ARG A 72 -0.46 0.24 -23.16
CA ARG A 72 -0.17 1.34 -24.10
C ARG A 72 0.67 0.87 -25.29
N GLY A 73 1.60 -0.08 -25.09
CA GLY A 73 2.42 -0.66 -26.16
C GLY A 73 1.62 -1.51 -27.17
N ARG A 74 0.51 -2.12 -26.75
CA ARG A 74 -0.34 -2.97 -27.61
C ARG A 74 -1.28 -2.20 -28.54
N LYS A 75 -1.39 -0.86 -28.43
CA LYS A 75 -2.16 -0.01 -29.35
C LYS A 75 -1.41 0.35 -30.65
N LYS A 76 -0.31 -0.36 -30.96
CA LYS A 76 0.33 -0.27 -32.28
C LYS A 76 -0.57 -0.98 -33.29
N LYS A 77 -1.49 -0.24 -33.93
CA LYS A 77 -2.22 -0.75 -35.11
C LYS A 77 -1.18 -1.11 -36.16
N ASP A 78 -1.19 -2.34 -36.64
CA ASP A 78 -0.41 -2.75 -37.81
C ASP A 78 -0.81 -1.85 -38.99
N ARG A 79 0.07 -0.92 -39.35
CA ARG A 79 -0.14 -0.07 -40.55
C ARG A 79 -0.28 -0.93 -41.81
N ALA A 80 0.33 -2.12 -41.82
CA ALA A 80 0.18 -3.09 -42.91
C ALA A 80 -1.28 -3.55 -43.09
N ALA A 81 -2.03 -3.73 -42.00
CA ALA A 81 -3.45 -4.12 -42.06
C ALA A 81 -4.37 -2.98 -42.54
N LEU A 82 -3.92 -1.72 -42.46
CA LEU A 82 -4.65 -0.56 -42.99
C LEU A 82 -4.43 -0.37 -44.51
N CYS A 83 -3.29 -0.81 -45.05
CA CYS A 83 -2.96 -0.69 -46.48
C CYS A 83 -3.59 -1.78 -47.37
N GLN A 84 -4.16 -2.86 -46.80
CA GLN A 84 -4.88 -3.88 -47.56
C GLN A 84 -6.35 -3.50 -47.87
N LYS A 85 -6.78 -2.29 -47.49
CA LYS A 85 -8.15 -1.80 -47.65
C LYS A 85 -8.30 -0.70 -48.72
N ILE A 86 -7.29 -0.50 -49.57
CA ILE A 86 -7.35 0.39 -50.74
C ILE A 86 -7.30 -0.47 -52.00
#